data_AF-A0A2M7DQ69-F1
#
_entry.id   AF-A0A2M7DQ69-F1
#
_cell.length_a   1.000
_cell.length_b   1.000
_cell.length_c   1.000
_cell.angle_alpha   90.00
_cell.angle_beta   90.00
_cell.angle_gamma   90.00
#
_symmetry.space_group_name_H-M   'P 1'
#
loop_
_entity.id
_entity.type
_entity.pdbx_description
1 polymer ?
#
loop_
_entity_poly.entity_id
_entity_poly.type
_entity_poly.pdbx_seq_one_letter_code
_entity_poly.pdbx_strand_id
1 'polypeptide(L)'
;MKESGYTGKLLEEELFSKPDIEKSEEERCNIFKGIKIDFRQFLNKIIKKIQTYEDPSDPEPRFSNDLHAKVAELLELEDYKKLRIYSTIGTYIDRYLGTDAIFEYELDNNIMVLASLDVTMNKQKGESHKADVVFQWPSSGLDPKEDREEWLKKINEVGINVFQVLNYYKEKKLKDLNQNIPRSSAPGYSLQGRV
;
A
#
# COMPACT_ATOMS: atom_id res chain seq x y z
N MET A 1 31.17 19.52 -11.88
CA MET A 1 29.75 19.07 -11.90
C MET A 1 29.76 17.56 -11.84
N LYS A 2 29.24 16.94 -10.77
CA LYS A 2 29.06 15.48 -10.69
C LYS A 2 27.59 15.19 -10.98
N GLU A 3 27.25 15.06 -12.26
CA GLU A 3 25.95 14.49 -12.66
C GLU A 3 26.08 12.96 -12.66
N SER A 4 26.11 12.34 -11.49
CA SER A 4 25.73 10.93 -11.39
C SER A 4 24.24 10.89 -11.14
N GLY A 5 23.44 10.86 -12.21
CA GLY A 5 22.00 10.69 -12.09
C GLY A 5 21.69 9.43 -11.28
N TYR A 6 20.77 9.55 -10.32
CA TYR A 6 20.22 8.40 -9.62
C TYR A 6 19.64 7.42 -10.65
N THR A 7 19.95 6.13 -10.51
CA THR A 7 19.20 5.11 -11.27
C THR A 7 17.85 4.92 -10.58
N GLY A 8 16.76 4.76 -11.33
CA GLY A 8 15.40 4.60 -10.76
C GLY A 8 15.33 3.52 -9.68
N LYS A 9 16.00 2.39 -9.92
CA LYS A 9 16.09 1.29 -8.96
C LYS A 9 16.76 1.67 -7.64
N LEU A 10 17.86 2.43 -7.68
CA LEU A 10 18.52 2.88 -6.44
C LEU A 10 17.62 3.84 -5.64
N LEU A 11 16.84 4.66 -6.35
CA LEU A 11 15.87 5.55 -5.72
C LEU A 11 14.77 4.74 -5.01
N GLU A 12 14.16 3.79 -5.72
CA GLU A 12 13.13 2.91 -5.17
C GLU A 12 13.64 2.23 -3.89
N GLU A 13 14.84 1.62 -3.94
CA GLU A 13 15.44 0.91 -2.81
C GLU A 13 15.74 1.85 -1.62
N GLU A 14 16.09 3.12 -1.86
CA GLU A 14 16.28 4.12 -0.80
C GLU A 14 14.97 4.53 -0.13
N LEU A 15 13.88 4.65 -0.91
CA LEU A 15 12.59 5.09 -0.38
C LEU A 15 11.85 3.99 0.38
N PHE A 16 11.92 2.74 -0.10
CA PHE A 16 11.08 1.64 0.37
C PHE A 16 11.84 0.44 0.93
N SER A 17 13.17 0.44 0.89
CA SER A 17 14.01 -0.73 1.15
C SER A 17 13.84 -1.83 0.11
N LYS A 18 14.92 -2.55 -0.15
CA LYS A 18 14.91 -3.72 -1.02
C LYS A 18 14.41 -4.95 -0.25
N PRO A 19 13.40 -5.69 -0.75
CA PRO A 19 13.03 -6.98 -0.18
C PRO A 19 14.11 -8.05 -0.39
N ASP A 20 14.06 -9.10 0.42
CA ASP A 20 14.83 -10.34 0.23
C ASP A 20 14.19 -11.18 -0.88
N ILE A 21 14.54 -10.83 -2.12
CA ILE A 21 13.96 -11.42 -3.33
C ILE A 21 14.33 -12.91 -3.48
N GLU A 22 15.46 -13.36 -2.94
CA GLU A 22 15.89 -14.77 -3.02
C GLU A 22 14.89 -15.67 -2.28
N LYS A 23 14.48 -15.28 -1.06
CA LYS A 23 13.37 -15.94 -0.34
C LYS A 23 12.08 -15.95 -1.16
N SER A 24 11.81 -14.88 -1.90
CA SER A 24 10.61 -14.76 -2.74
C SER A 24 10.59 -15.76 -3.91
N GLU A 25 11.74 -16.04 -4.54
CA GLU A 25 11.81 -16.91 -5.71
C GLU A 25 11.62 -18.40 -5.33
N GLU A 26 12.13 -18.81 -4.17
CA GLU A 26 11.94 -20.15 -3.62
C GLU A 26 10.46 -20.44 -3.27
N GLU A 27 9.79 -19.50 -2.60
CA GLU A 27 8.36 -19.62 -2.31
C GLU A 27 7.49 -19.54 -3.58
N ARG A 28 7.90 -18.73 -4.57
CA ARG A 28 7.20 -18.59 -5.86
C ARG A 28 7.28 -19.83 -6.74
N CYS A 29 8.43 -20.51 -6.83
CA CYS A 29 8.58 -21.73 -7.63
C CYS A 29 7.61 -22.84 -7.18
N ASN A 30 7.24 -22.87 -5.89
CA ASN A 30 6.27 -23.82 -5.34
C ASN A 30 4.81 -23.42 -5.60
N ILE A 31 4.56 -22.13 -5.79
CA ILE A 31 3.25 -21.52 -5.92
C ILE A 31 2.77 -21.46 -7.40
N PHE A 32 3.68 -21.30 -8.36
CA PHE A 32 3.37 -21.03 -9.78
C PHE A 32 3.15 -22.26 -10.67
N LYS A 33 2.84 -23.44 -10.09
CA LYS A 33 2.41 -24.64 -10.85
C LYS A 33 0.96 -24.55 -11.38
N GLY A 34 0.55 -23.37 -11.87
CA GLY A 34 -0.74 -23.14 -12.54
C GLY A 34 -1.88 -22.58 -11.67
N ILE A 35 -1.61 -22.17 -10.43
CA ILE A 35 -2.65 -21.62 -9.53
C ILE A 35 -2.72 -20.10 -9.67
N LYS A 36 -3.90 -19.59 -10.06
CA LYS A 36 -4.24 -18.17 -9.99
C LYS A 36 -4.37 -17.78 -8.52
N ILE A 37 -3.32 -17.20 -7.94
CA ILE A 37 -3.37 -16.69 -6.57
C ILE A 37 -4.09 -15.35 -6.56
N ASP A 38 -5.02 -15.19 -5.63
CA ASP A 38 -5.61 -13.88 -5.33
C ASP A 38 -4.60 -12.94 -4.64
N PHE A 39 -4.67 -11.65 -4.93
CA PHE A 39 -3.70 -10.64 -4.45
C PHE A 39 -3.51 -10.65 -2.93
N ARG A 40 -4.59 -10.90 -2.16
CA ARG A 40 -4.54 -11.01 -0.69
C ARG A 40 -3.70 -12.20 -0.22
N GLN A 41 -3.78 -13.32 -0.92
CA GLN A 41 -2.97 -14.49 -0.59
C GLN A 41 -1.50 -14.23 -0.92
N PHE A 42 -1.19 -13.52 -2.00
CA PHE A 42 0.18 -13.16 -2.35
C PHE A 42 0.80 -12.24 -1.30
N LEU A 43 0.08 -11.19 -0.89
CA LEU A 43 0.52 -10.29 0.18
C LEU A 43 0.88 -11.07 1.45
N ASN A 44 -0.05 -11.90 1.95
CA ASN A 44 0.16 -12.65 3.19
C ASN A 44 1.22 -13.75 3.08
N LYS A 45 1.32 -14.45 1.94
CA LYS A 45 2.21 -15.62 1.82
C LYS A 45 3.63 -15.24 1.45
N ILE A 46 3.82 -14.17 0.68
CA ILE A 46 5.11 -13.82 0.07
C ILE A 46 5.59 -12.47 0.58
N ILE A 47 4.83 -11.38 0.32
CA ILE A 47 5.31 -10.02 0.60
C ILE A 47 5.69 -9.83 2.08
N LYS A 48 4.86 -10.30 3.00
CA LYS A 48 5.14 -10.17 4.45
C LYS A 48 6.40 -10.89 4.91
N LYS A 49 6.84 -11.93 4.20
CA LYS A 49 8.00 -12.75 4.60
C LYS A 49 9.33 -12.30 4.02
N ILE A 50 9.28 -11.46 2.98
CA ILE A 50 10.46 -11.02 2.24
C ILE A 50 10.86 -9.59 2.63
N GLN A 51 10.14 -8.95 3.54
CA GLN A 51 10.57 -7.64 4.05
C GLN A 51 11.90 -7.79 4.79
N THR A 52 12.76 -6.81 4.61
CA THR A 52 14.09 -6.77 5.27
C THR A 52 14.04 -6.09 6.63
N TYR A 53 13.00 -5.29 6.90
CA TYR A 53 12.69 -4.72 8.20
C TYR A 53 11.74 -5.61 9.00
N GLU A 54 11.83 -5.54 10.33
CA GLU A 54 11.07 -6.39 11.24
C GLU A 54 9.58 -6.02 11.33
N ASP A 55 9.24 -4.73 11.33
CA ASP A 55 7.87 -4.24 11.54
C ASP A 55 7.39 -3.36 10.37
N PRO A 56 6.45 -3.85 9.53
CA PRO A 56 5.80 -3.07 8.49
C PRO A 56 4.99 -1.86 8.96
N SER A 57 4.68 -1.78 10.26
CA SER A 57 4.08 -0.59 10.88
C SER A 57 5.10 0.40 11.43
N ASP A 58 6.39 0.08 11.34
CA ASP A 58 7.53 0.97 11.63
C ASP A 58 8.64 0.74 10.58
N PRO A 59 8.40 1.07 9.29
CA PRO A 59 9.34 0.75 8.22
C PRO A 59 10.65 1.54 8.37
N GLU A 60 11.78 0.90 8.08
CA GLU A 60 13.13 1.42 8.38
C GLU A 60 13.63 2.55 7.45
N PRO A 61 13.25 2.65 6.15
CA PRO A 61 13.58 3.83 5.37
C PRO A 61 12.81 5.05 5.87
N ARG A 62 13.53 6.15 6.10
CA ARG A 62 12.93 7.38 6.64
C ARG A 62 11.77 7.90 5.81
N PHE A 63 11.84 7.80 4.48
CA PHE A 63 10.71 8.19 3.63
C PHE A 63 9.47 7.36 3.92
N SER A 64 9.61 6.02 3.93
CA SER A 64 8.51 5.12 4.26
C SER A 64 7.97 5.36 5.68
N ASN A 65 8.85 5.63 6.65
CA ASN A 65 8.49 5.91 8.03
C ASN A 65 7.67 7.21 8.15
N ASP A 66 8.21 8.31 7.61
CA ASP A 66 7.56 9.62 7.64
C ASP A 66 6.21 9.58 6.87
N LEU A 67 6.17 8.83 5.76
CA LEU A 67 4.96 8.66 4.97
C LEU A 67 3.91 7.81 5.70
N HIS A 68 4.33 6.73 6.37
CA HIS A 68 3.46 5.91 7.22
C HIS A 68 2.81 6.76 8.32
N ALA A 69 3.63 7.47 9.08
CA ALA A 69 3.17 8.34 10.16
C ALA A 69 2.18 9.38 9.63
N LYS A 70 2.48 10.00 8.49
CA LYS A 70 1.60 10.99 7.88
C LYS A 70 0.24 10.41 7.48
N VAL A 71 0.22 9.23 6.87
CA VAL A 71 -1.03 8.58 6.47
C VAL A 71 -1.82 8.11 7.69
N ALA A 72 -1.16 7.60 8.73
CA ALA A 72 -1.80 7.22 9.99
C ALA A 72 -2.47 8.42 10.69
N GLU A 73 -1.80 9.58 10.71
CA GLU A 73 -2.37 10.85 11.19
C GLU A 73 -3.61 11.26 10.39
N LEU A 74 -3.54 11.22 9.05
CA LEU A 74 -4.66 11.58 8.17
C LEU A 74 -5.86 10.63 8.32
N LEU A 75 -5.60 9.36 8.62
CA LEU A 75 -6.63 8.36 8.92
C LEU A 75 -7.14 8.44 10.36
N GLU A 76 -6.57 9.32 11.19
CA GLU A 76 -6.89 9.49 12.62
C GLU A 76 -6.78 8.17 13.40
N LEU A 77 -5.73 7.38 13.13
CA LEU A 77 -5.54 6.09 13.79
C LEU A 77 -5.04 6.26 15.22
N GLU A 78 -5.73 5.67 16.19
CA GLU A 78 -5.20 5.53 17.55
C GLU A 78 -4.12 4.42 17.62
N ASP A 79 -4.28 3.37 16.82
CA ASP A 79 -3.33 2.28 16.68
C ASP A 79 -2.69 2.29 15.29
N TYR A 80 -1.47 2.79 15.22
CA TYR A 80 -0.69 2.91 13.99
C TYR A 80 -0.35 1.53 13.39
N LYS A 81 -0.44 0.44 14.17
CA LYS A 81 -0.22 -0.94 13.69
C LYS A 81 -1.31 -1.44 12.75
N LYS A 82 -2.45 -0.75 12.69
CA LYS A 82 -3.49 -1.00 11.68
C LYS A 82 -3.03 -0.59 10.28
N LEU A 83 -2.01 0.25 10.15
CA LEU A 83 -1.43 0.66 8.89
C LEU A 83 -0.05 0.03 8.72
N ARG A 84 0.22 -0.56 7.55
CA ARG A 84 1.50 -1.20 7.23
C ARG A 84 1.93 -0.80 5.83
N ILE A 85 3.24 -0.63 5.64
CA ILE A 85 3.84 -0.46 4.31
C ILE A 85 4.66 -1.71 4.03
N TYR A 86 4.57 -2.21 2.80
CA TYR A 86 5.41 -3.29 2.30
C TYR A 86 6.12 -2.85 1.03
N SER A 87 7.41 -3.15 0.93
CA SER A 87 8.13 -2.99 -0.33
C SER A 87 7.83 -4.17 -1.27
N THR A 88 7.64 -3.85 -2.54
CA THR A 88 7.42 -4.81 -3.62
C THR A 88 8.53 -4.78 -4.66
N ILE A 89 9.57 -3.97 -4.48
CA ILE A 89 10.67 -3.79 -5.44
C ILE A 89 11.32 -5.11 -5.82
N GLY A 90 11.45 -5.36 -7.13
CA GLY A 90 12.05 -6.56 -7.70
C GLY A 90 11.24 -7.84 -7.53
N THR A 91 10.10 -7.80 -6.85
CA THR A 91 9.17 -8.92 -6.69
C THR A 91 8.36 -9.19 -7.96
N TYR A 92 7.56 -10.24 -7.98
CA TYR A 92 6.63 -10.47 -9.09
C TYR A 92 5.56 -9.38 -9.21
N ILE A 93 5.10 -8.85 -8.07
CA ILE A 93 4.09 -7.80 -8.04
C ILE A 93 4.64 -6.59 -8.76
N ASP A 94 5.85 -6.16 -8.41
CA ASP A 94 6.54 -5.09 -9.13
C ASP A 94 6.64 -5.40 -10.63
N ARG A 95 7.15 -6.57 -11.03
CA ARG A 95 7.30 -6.91 -12.45
C ARG A 95 5.97 -6.98 -13.24
N TYR A 96 4.85 -7.33 -12.59
CA TYR A 96 3.55 -7.54 -13.25
C TYR A 96 2.61 -6.34 -13.14
N LEU A 97 2.56 -5.73 -11.96
CA LEU A 97 1.71 -4.59 -11.61
C LEU A 97 2.45 -3.26 -11.67
N GLY A 98 3.78 -3.22 -11.71
CA GLY A 98 4.55 -1.97 -11.76
C GLY A 98 4.28 -1.12 -10.53
N THR A 99 4.60 -1.67 -9.37
CA THR A 99 4.38 -1.04 -8.06
C THR A 99 5.61 -1.27 -7.20
N ASP A 100 6.09 -0.22 -6.54
CA ASP A 100 7.26 -0.24 -5.67
C ASP A 100 6.90 -0.55 -4.21
N ALA A 101 5.72 -0.14 -3.78
CA ALA A 101 5.23 -0.40 -2.43
C ALA A 101 3.71 -0.57 -2.37
N ILE A 102 3.25 -1.14 -1.26
CA ILE A 102 1.83 -1.32 -0.94
C ILE A 102 1.57 -0.89 0.49
N PHE A 103 0.61 0.02 0.67
CA PHE A 103 -0.05 0.23 1.94
C PHE A 103 -1.13 -0.83 2.18
N GLU A 104 -1.14 -1.35 3.40
CA GLU A 104 -2.19 -2.21 3.93
C GLU A 104 -2.82 -1.52 5.13
N TYR A 105 -4.13 -1.27 5.06
CA TYR A 105 -4.90 -0.71 6.16
C TYR A 105 -5.95 -1.72 6.64
N GLU A 106 -5.83 -2.10 7.91
CA GLU A 106 -6.74 -2.97 8.63
C GLU A 106 -7.88 -2.17 9.26
N LEU A 107 -9.07 -2.29 8.68
CA LEU A 107 -10.32 -1.84 9.28
C LEU A 107 -10.78 -2.83 10.35
N ASP A 108 -11.80 -2.42 11.11
CA ASP A 108 -12.43 -3.31 12.08
C ASP A 108 -12.98 -4.59 11.41
N ASN A 109 -13.07 -5.67 12.18
CA ASN A 109 -13.46 -7.00 11.70
C ASN A 109 -12.48 -7.62 10.68
N ASN A 110 -11.19 -7.27 10.73
CA ASN A 110 -10.12 -7.83 9.88
C ASN A 110 -10.35 -7.60 8.36
N ILE A 111 -11.02 -6.51 8.01
CA ILE A 111 -11.23 -6.09 6.63
C ILE A 111 -10.01 -5.28 6.20
N MET A 112 -9.39 -5.68 5.09
CA MET A 112 -8.19 -5.01 4.58
C MET A 112 -8.53 -4.14 3.37
N VAL A 113 -8.01 -2.93 3.34
CA VAL A 113 -7.96 -2.06 2.16
C VAL A 113 -6.51 -1.76 1.82
N LEU A 114 -6.23 -1.63 0.53
CA LEU A 114 -4.87 -1.59 0.00
C LEU A 114 -4.71 -0.37 -0.90
N ALA A 115 -3.52 0.21 -0.93
CA ALA A 115 -3.13 1.23 -1.89
C ALA A 115 -1.72 0.93 -2.40
N SER A 116 -1.57 0.82 -3.72
CA SER A 116 -0.29 0.57 -4.37
C SER A 116 0.40 1.87 -4.78
N LEU A 117 1.72 1.91 -4.60
CA LEU A 117 2.57 3.08 -4.85
C LEU A 117 3.60 2.75 -5.94
N ASP A 118 3.89 3.74 -6.78
CA ASP A 118 4.94 3.71 -7.79
C ASP A 118 5.64 5.07 -7.82
N VAL A 119 6.97 5.08 -7.72
CA VAL A 119 7.79 6.28 -7.81
C VAL A 119 8.32 6.42 -9.23
N THR A 120 8.23 7.61 -9.79
CA THR A 120 8.74 7.89 -11.13
C THR A 120 9.62 9.13 -11.14
N MET A 121 10.73 9.06 -11.87
CA MET A 121 11.55 10.22 -12.22
C MET A 121 11.09 10.88 -13.53
N ASN A 122 10.21 10.23 -14.29
CA ASN A 122 9.77 10.72 -15.59
C ASN A 122 8.50 11.57 -15.47
N LYS A 123 8.64 12.88 -15.68
CA LYS A 123 7.54 13.86 -15.64
C LYS A 123 6.47 13.68 -16.72
N GLN A 124 6.78 12.97 -17.80
CA GLN A 124 5.89 12.79 -18.96
C GLN A 124 5.17 11.44 -18.99
N LYS A 125 5.41 10.56 -18.00
CA LYS A 125 4.82 9.22 -17.94
C LYS A 125 3.41 9.35 -17.32
N GLY A 126 2.46 9.81 -18.11
CA GLY A 126 1.19 10.36 -17.60
C GLY A 126 0.01 9.40 -17.45
N GLU A 127 -0.03 8.25 -18.15
CA GLU A 127 -1.35 7.56 -18.31
C GLU A 127 -1.32 6.03 -18.30
N SER A 128 -0.15 5.38 -18.20
CA SER A 128 -0.04 3.90 -18.30
C SER A 128 0.31 3.19 -16.99
N HIS A 129 0.25 3.87 -15.85
CA HIS A 129 0.60 3.27 -14.57
C HIS A 129 -0.58 2.48 -14.00
N LYS A 130 -0.30 1.31 -13.44
CA LYS A 130 -1.31 0.43 -12.82
C LYS A 130 -1.42 0.64 -11.30
N ALA A 131 -0.49 1.39 -10.72
CA ALA A 131 -0.50 1.73 -9.30
C ALA A 131 -1.61 2.74 -8.97
N ASP A 132 -2.13 2.69 -7.75
CA ASP A 132 -3.17 3.60 -7.27
C ASP A 132 -2.62 5.01 -7.05
N VAL A 133 -1.38 5.10 -6.59
CA VAL A 133 -0.66 6.36 -6.34
C VAL A 133 0.68 6.33 -7.07
N VAL A 134 0.84 7.24 -8.03
CA VAL A 134 2.12 7.46 -8.71
C VAL A 134 2.62 8.84 -8.33
N PHE A 135 3.87 8.94 -7.89
CA PHE A 135 4.42 10.23 -7.47
C PHE A 135 5.81 10.48 -8.05
N GLN A 136 6.12 11.77 -8.24
CA GLN A 136 7.39 12.20 -8.79
C GLN A 136 8.40 12.45 -7.69
N TRP A 137 9.59 11.87 -7.86
CA TRP A 137 10.75 12.17 -7.05
C TRP A 137 11.76 13.05 -7.80
N PRO A 138 12.37 14.05 -7.15
CA PRO A 138 13.43 14.85 -7.75
C PRO A 138 14.62 13.99 -8.20
N SER A 139 15.13 14.24 -9.40
CA SER A 139 16.27 13.48 -9.96
C SER A 139 17.58 13.72 -9.21
N SER A 140 17.67 14.80 -8.45
CA SER A 140 18.78 15.12 -7.55
C SER A 140 18.72 14.36 -6.22
N GLY A 141 17.62 13.64 -5.94
CA GLY A 141 17.31 13.17 -4.59
C GLY A 141 16.76 14.29 -3.70
N LEU A 142 16.41 13.93 -2.47
CA LEU A 142 16.06 14.85 -1.38
C LEU A 142 16.75 14.35 -0.10
N ASP A 143 17.62 15.16 0.49
CA ASP A 143 18.16 14.85 1.81
C ASP A 143 17.26 15.50 2.88
N PRO A 144 16.62 14.75 3.79
CA PRO A 144 15.75 15.32 4.82
C PRO A 144 16.45 16.29 5.80
N LYS A 145 17.79 16.31 5.84
CA LYS A 145 18.59 17.27 6.61
C LYS A 145 18.83 18.57 5.87
N GLU A 146 19.03 18.52 4.56
CA GLU A 146 19.34 19.69 3.73
C GLU A 146 18.07 20.28 3.08
N ASP A 147 17.19 19.42 2.59
CA ASP A 147 15.97 19.73 1.81
C ASP A 147 14.68 19.57 2.63
N ARG A 148 14.72 19.92 3.93
CA ARG A 148 13.65 19.61 4.89
C ARG A 148 12.26 20.06 4.43
N GLU A 149 12.12 21.26 3.88
CA GLU A 149 10.82 21.77 3.45
C GLU A 149 10.26 20.99 2.26
N GLU A 150 11.11 20.66 1.28
CA GLU A 150 10.72 19.89 0.10
C GLU A 150 10.40 18.44 0.46
N TRP A 151 11.17 17.85 1.38
CA TRP A 151 10.89 16.54 1.96
C TRP A 151 9.51 16.51 2.60
N LEU A 152 9.22 17.43 3.52
CA LEU A 152 7.91 17.49 4.21
C LEU A 152 6.76 17.75 3.23
N LYS A 153 6.98 18.61 2.23
CA LYS A 153 6.01 18.84 1.17
C LYS A 153 5.72 17.56 0.39
N LYS A 154 6.76 16.78 0.06
CA LYS A 154 6.63 15.51 -0.65
C LYS A 154 5.91 14.46 0.18
N ILE A 155 6.26 14.31 1.45
CA ILE A 155 5.55 13.44 2.40
C ILE A 155 4.08 13.81 2.49
N ASN A 156 3.75 15.11 2.61
CA ASN A 156 2.37 15.56 2.69
C ASN A 156 1.60 15.32 1.38
N GLU A 157 2.21 15.60 0.23
CA GLU A 157 1.63 15.35 -1.10
C GLU A 157 1.30 13.87 -1.30
N VAL A 158 2.28 12.99 -1.09
CA VAL A 158 2.09 11.54 -1.26
C VAL A 158 1.13 11.01 -0.20
N GLY A 159 1.24 11.46 1.04
CA GLY A 159 0.36 11.05 2.13
C GLY A 159 -1.12 11.36 1.89
N ILE A 160 -1.43 12.55 1.34
CA ILE A 160 -2.80 12.92 0.96
C ILE A 160 -3.34 11.98 -0.13
N ASN A 161 -2.52 11.68 -1.15
CA ASN A 161 -2.95 10.80 -2.24
C ASN A 161 -3.22 9.37 -1.74
N VAL A 162 -2.34 8.82 -0.90
CA VAL A 162 -2.52 7.50 -0.28
C VAL A 162 -3.78 7.49 0.60
N PHE A 163 -3.96 8.51 1.43
CA PHE A 163 -5.16 8.66 2.26
C PHE A 163 -6.44 8.64 1.42
N GLN A 164 -6.49 9.39 0.31
CA GLN A 164 -7.67 9.44 -0.56
C GLN A 164 -8.01 8.06 -1.15
N VAL A 165 -7.00 7.32 -1.61
CA VAL A 165 -7.18 5.96 -2.14
C VAL A 165 -7.68 5.01 -1.05
N LEU A 166 -7.02 4.97 0.11
CA LEU A 166 -7.42 4.10 1.22
C LEU A 166 -8.84 4.43 1.71
N ASN A 167 -9.18 5.71 1.83
CA ASN A 167 -10.51 6.14 2.26
C ASN A 167 -11.58 5.79 1.22
N TYR A 168 -11.29 5.94 -0.07
CA TYR A 168 -12.20 5.49 -1.12
C TYR A 168 -12.49 3.98 -1.03
N TYR A 169 -11.46 3.16 -0.87
CA TYR A 169 -11.65 1.71 -0.74
C TYR A 169 -12.32 1.31 0.56
N LYS A 170 -12.07 2.02 1.66
CA LYS A 170 -12.79 1.86 2.93
C LYS A 170 -14.28 2.09 2.72
N GLU A 171 -14.67 3.23 2.17
CA GLU A 171 -16.08 3.58 1.93
C GLU A 171 -16.77 2.58 0.99
N LYS A 172 -16.07 2.14 -0.07
CA LYS A 172 -16.57 1.13 -0.99
C LYS A 172 -16.83 -0.20 -0.26
N LYS A 173 -15.88 -0.69 0.53
CA LYS A 173 -16.03 -1.93 1.30
C LYS A 173 -17.17 -1.87 2.31
N LEU A 174 -17.32 -0.75 3.02
CA LEU A 174 -18.41 -0.56 3.99
C LEU A 174 -19.78 -0.58 3.31
N LYS A 175 -19.91 0.03 2.12
CA LYS A 175 -21.16 -0.03 1.33
C LYS A 175 -21.48 -1.45 0.87
N ASP A 176 -20.48 -2.18 0.36
CA ASP A 176 -20.66 -3.56 -0.09
C ASP A 176 -21.11 -4.48 1.06
N LEU A 177 -20.64 -4.25 2.29
CA LEU A 177 -21.05 -5.01 3.47
C LEU A 177 -22.49 -4.71 3.89
N ASN A 178 -22.88 -3.43 3.90
CA ASN A 178 -24.23 -3.01 4.28
C ASN A 178 -25.30 -3.46 3.28
N GLN A 179 -24.96 -3.61 2.00
CA GLN A 179 -25.88 -4.12 0.97
C GLN A 179 -26.05 -5.65 1.00
N ASN A 180 -25.11 -6.38 1.59
CA ASN A 180 -25.11 -7.84 1.66
C ASN A 180 -25.64 -8.41 2.98
N ILE A 181 -26.19 -7.58 3.87
CA ILE A 181 -26.96 -8.07 5.02
C ILE A 181 -28.27 -8.67 4.45
N PRO A 182 -28.50 -9.99 4.54
CA PRO A 182 -29.80 -10.53 4.19
C PRO A 182 -30.81 -9.83 5.09
N ARG A 183 -31.81 -9.18 4.51
CA ARG A 183 -32.98 -8.69 5.26
C ARG A 183 -33.59 -9.90 5.92
N SER A 184 -33.22 -10.17 7.18
CA SER A 184 -33.86 -11.18 7.99
C SER A 184 -35.34 -10.85 7.94
N SER A 185 -36.13 -11.79 7.42
CA SER A 185 -37.59 -11.76 7.41
C SER A 185 -38.08 -11.17 8.73
N ALA A 186 -38.70 -10.00 8.65
CA ALA A 186 -39.46 -9.44 9.76
C ALA A 186 -40.36 -10.57 10.30
N PRO A 187 -40.36 -10.87 11.61
CA PRO A 187 -41.29 -11.83 12.16
C PRO A 187 -42.69 -11.30 11.87
N GLY A 188 -43.38 -11.99 10.96
CA GLY A 188 -44.79 -11.73 10.65
C GLY A 188 -45.63 -12.00 11.88
N TYR A 189 -45.92 -10.97 12.66
CA TYR A 189 -47.02 -11.00 13.61
C TYR A 189 -48.31 -10.73 12.85
N SER A 190 -48.92 -11.79 12.31
CA SER A 190 -50.35 -11.81 12.02
C SER A 190 -51.08 -12.27 13.27
N LEU A 191 -51.57 -11.34 14.08
CA LEU A 191 -52.65 -11.63 15.03
C LEU A 191 -53.96 -11.15 14.40
N GLN A 192 -54.53 -11.98 13.53
CA GLN A 192 -55.98 -11.99 13.33
C GLN A 192 -56.60 -12.80 14.48
N GLY A 193 -56.93 -12.12 15.57
CA GLY A 193 -57.87 -12.64 16.56
C GLY A 193 -59.28 -12.27 16.14
N ARG A 194 -59.97 -13.18 15.45
CA ARG A 194 -61.44 -13.25 15.45
C ARG A 194 -61.85 -14.20 16.57
N VAL A 195 -62.63 -13.70 17.53
CA VAL A 195 -63.92 -14.29 17.93
C VAL A 195 -64.86 -13.13 18.23
#